data_AF-A0A921E424-F1
#
_entry.id   AF-A0A921E424-F1
#
_cell.length_a   1.000
_cell.length_b   1.000
_cell.length_c   1.000
_cell.angle_alpha   90.00
_cell.angle_beta   90.00
_cell.angle_gamma   90.00
#
_symmetry.space_group_name_H-M   'P 1'
#
loop_
_entity.id
_entity.type
_entity.pdbx_description
1 polymer ?
#
loop_
_entity_poly.entity_id
_entity_poly.type
_entity_poly.pdbx_seq_one_letter_code
_entity_poly.pdbx_strand_id
1 'polypeptide(L)'
;MLPHPDDASDRPEDGGDLRPLSGPHPLRRLRLLGKLVACAAFIAGLALVARDRAGAPEAPRAWSEPPRATEGARRAVAAAEPLLTLREDMAALPPRSEPTRWNASLGQREDSVVQGAFDTIEAPYLLITATDAGGQGEASPSLFVTLVRRAADGRGLSVTRTGERGVVSTRLGGFETVETTLSGAGKRNCTGFRSLDLKSVAIDGWLCGILGQAPEPEALACALDRIALAGRVSATLGADILAGPSACRTEDLAGAAASDQTGSIAVAAAAASPPRNNAAKSRRK
;
A
#
# COMPACT_ATOMS: atom_id res chain seq x y z
N MET A 1 -9.52 38.75 -47.08
CA MET A 1 -9.24 37.61 -46.16
C MET A 1 -10.55 36.87 -45.99
N LEU A 2 -10.51 35.59 -46.34
CA LEU A 2 -11.66 34.73 -46.63
C LEU A 2 -12.50 34.37 -45.38
N PRO A 3 -13.77 33.93 -45.57
CA PRO A 3 -14.90 34.27 -44.72
C PRO A 3 -15.62 33.06 -44.10
N HIS A 4 -16.56 33.37 -43.22
CA HIS A 4 -17.65 32.50 -42.77
C HIS A 4 -18.64 32.22 -43.91
N PRO A 5 -19.19 30.99 -43.99
CA PRO A 5 -20.65 30.84 -44.16
C PRO A 5 -21.17 29.68 -43.27
N ASP A 6 -22.23 29.86 -42.48
CA ASP A 6 -23.65 30.06 -42.81
C ASP A 6 -24.29 28.92 -43.65
N ASP A 7 -25.03 28.09 -42.92
CA ASP A 7 -26.48 27.87 -43.03
C ASP A 7 -27.16 27.39 -44.33
N ALA A 8 -28.35 26.79 -44.10
CA ALA A 8 -29.43 26.47 -45.05
C ALA A 8 -29.30 25.13 -45.81
N SER A 9 -30.36 24.37 -46.12
CA SER A 9 -31.79 24.39 -45.78
C SER A 9 -32.42 23.10 -46.34
N ASP A 10 -33.53 22.70 -45.75
CA ASP A 10 -34.75 22.13 -46.36
C ASP A 10 -34.71 21.06 -47.49
N ARG A 11 -35.40 19.94 -47.18
CA ARG A 11 -36.45 19.21 -47.96
C ARG A 11 -36.71 19.66 -49.42
N PRO A 12 -37.16 18.77 -50.37
CA PRO A 12 -38.21 17.76 -50.16
C PRO A 12 -38.06 16.45 -51.01
N GLU A 13 -39.20 15.75 -51.10
CA GLU A 13 -39.56 14.39 -51.51
C GLU A 13 -39.16 13.84 -52.90
N ASP A 14 -39.63 12.59 -53.12
CA ASP A 14 -39.91 11.89 -54.38
C ASP A 14 -38.80 10.89 -54.80
N GLY A 15 -39.00 9.58 -54.85
CA GLY A 15 -40.13 8.85 -55.44
C GLY A 15 -39.55 7.93 -56.52
N GLY A 16 -39.45 6.63 -56.25
CA GLY A 16 -38.93 5.59 -57.16
C GLY A 16 -37.77 4.81 -56.54
N ASP A 17 -37.77 3.49 -56.38
CA ASP A 17 -38.48 2.44 -57.10
C ASP A 17 -38.91 1.35 -56.11
N LEU A 18 -40.13 0.86 -56.29
CA LEU A 18 -40.52 -0.50 -55.91
C LEU A 18 -39.64 -1.49 -56.70
N ARG A 19 -38.42 -1.74 -56.23
CA ARG A 19 -37.64 -2.89 -56.69
C ARG A 19 -38.06 -4.11 -55.87
N PRO A 20 -38.41 -5.22 -56.54
CA PRO A 20 -39.01 -6.37 -55.90
C PRO A 20 -38.08 -6.88 -54.80
N LEU A 21 -38.69 -7.25 -53.67
CA LEU A 21 -38.10 -8.10 -52.65
C LEU A 21 -37.32 -9.20 -53.36
N SER A 22 -36.02 -9.02 -53.51
CA SER A 22 -35.12 -10.09 -53.94
C SER A 22 -35.23 -11.10 -52.83
N GLY A 23 -36.01 -12.15 -53.11
CA GLY A 23 -36.34 -13.19 -52.16
C GLY A 23 -35.06 -13.61 -51.45
N PRO A 24 -35.10 -13.78 -50.12
CA PRO A 24 -33.90 -14.11 -49.36
C PRO A 24 -33.26 -15.32 -50.02
N HIS A 25 -32.09 -15.13 -50.65
CA HIS A 25 -31.40 -16.21 -51.33
C HIS A 25 -31.29 -17.38 -50.34
N PRO A 26 -31.96 -18.52 -50.60
CA PRO A 26 -32.10 -19.59 -49.61
C PRO A 26 -30.73 -20.06 -49.14
N LEU A 27 -29.72 -19.96 -50.02
CA LEU A 27 -28.32 -20.29 -49.76
C LEU A 27 -27.66 -19.41 -48.67
N ARG A 28 -28.04 -18.13 -48.54
CA ARG A 28 -27.46 -17.25 -47.50
C ARG A 28 -28.06 -17.53 -46.13
N ARG A 29 -29.37 -17.85 -46.06
CA ARG A 29 -30.03 -18.32 -44.83
C ARG A 29 -29.53 -19.70 -44.42
N LEU A 30 -29.34 -20.62 -45.37
CA LEU A 30 -28.73 -21.94 -45.15
C LEU A 30 -27.30 -21.83 -44.58
N ARG A 31 -26.47 -20.91 -45.11
CA ARG A 31 -25.12 -20.67 -44.55
C ARG A 31 -25.14 -20.12 -43.14
N LEU A 32 -26.09 -19.23 -42.81
CA LEU A 32 -26.23 -18.69 -41.46
C LEU A 32 -26.73 -19.76 -40.48
N LEU A 33 -27.73 -20.56 -40.89
CA LEU A 33 -28.21 -21.71 -40.11
C LEU A 33 -27.08 -22.72 -39.86
N GLY A 34 -26.29 -23.04 -40.90
CA GLY A 34 -25.14 -23.93 -40.78
C GLY A 34 -24.10 -23.43 -39.76
N LYS A 35 -23.81 -22.13 -39.75
CA LYS A 35 -22.91 -21.52 -38.75
C LYS A 35 -23.49 -21.61 -37.34
N LEU A 36 -24.78 -21.33 -37.16
CA LEU A 36 -25.42 -21.42 -35.84
C LEU A 36 -25.47 -22.86 -35.32
N VAL A 37 -25.77 -23.83 -36.18
CA VAL A 37 -25.74 -25.27 -35.84
C VAL A 37 -24.32 -25.70 -35.47
N ALA A 38 -23.30 -25.27 -36.23
CA ALA A 38 -21.91 -25.58 -35.91
C ALA A 38 -21.47 -24.97 -34.56
N CYS A 39 -21.83 -23.71 -34.28
CA CYS A 39 -21.55 -23.08 -32.99
C CYS A 39 -22.28 -23.79 -31.83
N ALA A 40 -23.55 -24.14 -31.99
CA ALA A 40 -24.31 -24.87 -30.98
C ALA A 40 -23.71 -26.26 -30.72
N ALA A 41 -23.32 -26.98 -31.77
CA ALA A 41 -22.64 -28.27 -31.65
C ALA A 41 -21.28 -28.15 -30.96
N PHE A 42 -20.50 -27.10 -31.25
CA PHE A 42 -19.21 -26.84 -30.60
C PHE A 42 -19.37 -26.52 -29.11
N ILE A 43 -20.33 -25.66 -28.74
CA ILE A 43 -20.63 -25.34 -27.34
C ILE A 43 -21.14 -26.58 -26.60
N ALA A 44 -22.04 -27.36 -27.21
CA ALA A 44 -22.53 -28.61 -26.63
C ALA A 44 -21.40 -29.63 -26.43
N GLY A 45 -20.48 -29.74 -27.40
CA GLY A 45 -19.28 -30.58 -27.29
C GLY A 45 -18.35 -30.14 -26.16
N LEU A 46 -18.08 -28.84 -26.04
CA LEU A 46 -17.29 -28.32 -24.92
C LEU A 46 -17.97 -28.54 -23.56
N ALA A 47 -19.30 -28.38 -23.50
CA ALA A 47 -20.07 -28.65 -22.28
C ALA A 47 -20.03 -30.13 -21.91
N LEU A 48 -20.07 -31.05 -22.88
CA LEU A 48 -19.93 -32.48 -22.67
C LEU A 48 -18.54 -32.85 -22.18
N VAL A 49 -17.48 -32.30 -22.80
CA VAL A 49 -16.10 -32.50 -22.35
C VAL A 49 -15.87 -31.95 -20.93
N ALA A 50 -16.46 -30.80 -20.62
CA ALA A 50 -16.40 -30.22 -19.28
C ALA A 50 -17.15 -31.10 -18.25
N ARG A 51 -18.30 -31.66 -18.64
CA ARG A 51 -19.10 -32.55 -17.79
C ARG A 51 -18.43 -33.89 -17.55
N ASP A 52 -17.78 -34.47 -18.57
CA ASP A 52 -16.97 -35.69 -18.41
C ASP A 52 -15.74 -35.45 -17.53
N ARG A 53 -15.14 -34.26 -17.58
CA ARG A 53 -14.09 -33.88 -16.63
C ARG A 53 -14.61 -33.65 -15.21
N ALA A 54 -15.84 -33.17 -15.05
CA ALA A 54 -16.47 -32.99 -13.74
C ALA A 54 -16.99 -34.30 -13.14
N GLY A 55 -17.32 -35.29 -14.00
CA GLY A 55 -17.78 -36.62 -13.62
C GLY A 55 -16.66 -37.65 -13.47
N ALA A 56 -15.44 -37.33 -13.92
CA ALA A 56 -14.26 -38.10 -13.55
C ALA A 56 -14.21 -38.13 -12.01
N PRO A 57 -14.26 -39.31 -11.37
CA PRO A 57 -14.06 -39.38 -9.94
C PRO A 57 -12.68 -38.81 -9.69
N GLU A 58 -12.65 -37.58 -9.19
CA GLU A 58 -11.46 -37.01 -8.61
C GLU A 58 -11.17 -37.94 -7.46
N ALA A 59 -10.25 -38.88 -7.69
CA ALA A 59 -9.77 -39.80 -6.67
C ALA A 59 -9.55 -38.91 -5.46
N PRO A 60 -10.27 -39.13 -4.34
CA PRO A 60 -10.30 -38.17 -3.25
C PRO A 60 -8.85 -37.85 -2.98
N ARG A 61 -8.43 -36.64 -3.39
CA ARG A 61 -7.13 -36.14 -3.02
C ARG A 61 -7.33 -35.98 -1.55
N ALA A 62 -6.92 -37.02 -0.81
CA ALA A 62 -6.81 -36.97 0.61
C ALA A 62 -6.10 -35.66 0.82
N TRP A 63 -6.83 -34.70 1.37
CA TRP A 63 -6.26 -33.46 1.83
C TRP A 63 -5.32 -33.93 2.92
N SER A 64 -4.09 -34.25 2.52
CA SER A 64 -2.98 -34.40 3.43
C SER A 64 -2.82 -32.99 3.91
N GLU A 65 -3.27 -32.75 5.14
CA GLU A 65 -2.93 -31.53 5.84
C GLU A 65 -1.45 -31.29 5.56
N PRO A 66 -1.08 -30.19 4.84
CA PRO A 66 0.31 -29.91 4.56
C PRO A 66 1.00 -30.03 5.90
N PRO A 67 2.09 -30.81 6.02
CA PRO A 67 2.63 -31.22 7.31
C PRO A 67 2.63 -29.98 8.17
N ARG A 68 1.74 -29.94 9.18
CA ARG A 68 1.74 -28.84 10.14
C ARG A 68 3.17 -28.80 10.56
N ALA A 69 3.91 -27.73 10.23
CA ALA A 69 5.33 -27.66 10.49
C ALA A 69 5.46 -28.11 11.94
N THR A 70 5.96 -29.32 12.15
CA THR A 70 5.81 -30.05 13.41
C THR A 70 6.66 -29.32 14.38
N GLU A 71 6.07 -28.32 15.05
CA GLU A 71 6.69 -27.36 15.95
C GLU A 71 8.18 -27.24 15.60
N GLY A 72 8.47 -26.87 14.33
CA GLY A 72 9.75 -27.18 13.68
C GLY A 72 10.85 -26.85 14.66
N ALA A 73 11.47 -27.91 15.22
CA ALA A 73 12.18 -27.85 16.49
C ALA A 73 12.90 -26.53 16.54
N ARG A 74 12.45 -25.60 17.42
CA ARG A 74 13.03 -24.27 17.55
C ARG A 74 14.50 -24.53 17.79
N ARG A 75 15.30 -24.56 16.72
CA ARG A 75 16.72 -24.69 16.83
C ARG A 75 17.05 -23.45 17.61
N ALA A 76 17.51 -23.61 18.85
CA ALA A 76 17.96 -22.49 19.64
C ALA A 76 19.06 -21.86 18.80
N VAL A 77 18.68 -20.84 18.03
CA VAL A 77 19.62 -20.04 17.28
C VAL A 77 20.37 -19.35 18.41
N ALA A 78 21.63 -19.74 18.61
CA ALA A 78 22.52 -19.05 19.52
C ALA A 78 22.33 -17.55 19.26
N ALA A 79 22.12 -16.75 20.32
CA ALA A 79 21.74 -15.34 20.24
C ALA A 79 22.62 -14.61 19.21
N ALA A 80 22.14 -14.58 17.97
CA ALA A 80 22.84 -14.01 16.85
C ALA A 80 22.43 -12.56 16.82
N GLU A 81 23.38 -11.67 16.59
CA GLU A 81 23.09 -10.24 16.49
C GLU A 81 21.92 -10.00 15.52
N PRO A 82 21.00 -9.10 15.85
CA PRO A 82 19.86 -8.79 15.00
C PRO A 82 20.34 -8.23 13.66
N LEU A 83 19.61 -8.51 12.58
CA LEU A 83 19.88 -7.94 11.25
C LEU A 83 19.54 -6.45 11.21
N LEU A 84 18.52 -6.04 11.98
CA LEU A 84 18.04 -4.67 12.06
C LEU A 84 17.60 -4.32 13.47
N THR A 85 17.76 -3.05 13.83
CA THR A 85 17.11 -2.40 14.97
C THR A 85 16.48 -1.09 14.51
N LEU A 86 15.59 -0.53 15.34
CA LEU A 86 15.08 0.82 15.15
C LEU A 86 15.74 1.73 16.18
N ARG A 87 16.21 2.88 15.73
CA ARG A 87 16.75 3.91 16.61
C ARG A 87 15.65 4.50 17.49
N GLU A 88 15.85 4.44 18.81
CA GLU A 88 14.85 4.89 19.80
C GLU A 88 14.78 6.42 19.93
N ASP A 89 15.89 7.11 19.68
CA ASP A 89 16.02 8.58 19.80
C ASP A 89 15.08 9.35 18.85
N MET A 90 14.55 8.66 17.84
CA MET A 90 13.67 9.21 16.82
C MET A 90 12.28 8.55 16.81
N ALA A 91 11.94 7.78 17.85
CA ALA A 91 10.70 7.01 17.90
C ALA A 91 9.66 7.58 18.85
N ALA A 92 8.46 7.89 18.32
CA ALA A 92 7.31 8.31 19.11
C ALA A 92 6.80 7.23 20.09
N LEU A 93 7.12 5.96 19.82
CA LEU A 93 6.77 4.80 20.65
C LEU A 93 7.98 3.86 20.68
N PRO A 94 8.21 3.14 21.79
CA PRO A 94 9.35 2.24 21.89
C PRO A 94 9.21 1.09 20.88
N PRO A 95 10.24 0.86 20.04
CA PRO A 95 10.26 -0.27 19.14
C PRO A 95 10.42 -1.58 19.93
N ARG A 96 9.84 -2.66 19.42
CA ARG A 96 9.94 -4.01 20.00
C ARG A 96 10.43 -4.96 18.95
N SER A 97 11.58 -5.59 19.21
CA SER A 97 12.09 -6.66 18.38
C SER A 97 11.26 -7.92 18.59
N GLU A 98 10.91 -8.57 17.50
CA GLU A 98 10.22 -9.84 17.54
C GLU A 98 11.21 -11.01 17.47
N PRO A 99 10.79 -12.21 17.88
CA PRO A 99 11.64 -13.40 17.78
C PRO A 99 12.09 -13.63 16.34
N THR A 100 13.40 -13.83 16.16
CA THR A 100 13.99 -14.24 14.88
C THR A 100 13.28 -15.47 14.34
N ARG A 101 12.91 -15.42 13.06
CA ARG A 101 12.30 -16.53 12.33
C ARG A 101 13.29 -17.10 11.33
N TRP A 102 13.19 -18.40 11.11
CA TRP A 102 13.94 -19.10 10.08
C TRP A 102 12.99 -19.67 9.04
N ASN A 103 13.13 -19.23 7.80
CA ASN A 103 12.41 -19.79 6.67
C ASN A 103 13.17 -21.03 6.18
N ALA A 104 12.74 -22.21 6.63
CA ALA A 104 13.41 -23.46 6.29
C ALA A 104 13.38 -23.79 4.79
N SER A 105 12.31 -23.39 4.08
CA SER A 105 12.20 -23.61 2.62
C SER A 105 13.17 -22.77 1.81
N LEU A 106 13.48 -21.54 2.27
CA LEU A 106 14.38 -20.62 1.57
C LEU A 106 15.79 -20.60 2.18
N GLY A 107 15.99 -21.22 3.34
CA GLY A 107 17.23 -21.14 4.10
C GLY A 107 17.55 -19.71 4.56
N GLN A 108 16.53 -18.88 4.75
CA GLN A 108 16.68 -17.45 5.05
C GLN A 108 16.32 -17.14 6.50
N ARG A 109 17.08 -16.22 7.09
CA ARG A 109 16.78 -15.62 8.39
C ARG A 109 15.90 -14.38 8.21
N GLU A 110 14.90 -14.24 9.07
CA GLU A 110 14.04 -13.07 9.15
C GLU A 110 14.10 -12.48 10.57
N ASP A 111 14.40 -11.20 10.68
CA ASP A 111 14.27 -10.43 11.93
C ASP A 111 13.25 -9.31 11.72
N SER A 112 12.37 -9.10 12.70
CA SER A 112 11.32 -8.09 12.61
C SER A 112 11.33 -7.16 13.80
N VAL A 113 10.98 -5.89 13.56
CA VAL A 113 10.78 -4.88 14.59
C VAL A 113 9.42 -4.24 14.38
N VAL A 114 8.68 -4.11 15.47
CA VAL A 114 7.35 -3.52 15.50
C VAL A 114 7.35 -2.27 16.37
N GLN A 115 6.65 -1.22 15.94
CA GLN A 115 6.37 -0.04 16.74
C GLN A 115 4.86 0.22 16.74
N GLY A 116 4.29 0.41 17.93
CA GLY A 116 2.84 0.60 18.11
C GLY A 116 2.03 -0.69 18.03
N ALA A 117 0.71 -0.55 17.83
CA ALA A 117 -0.22 -1.67 17.73
C ALA A 117 -1.25 -1.40 16.62
N PHE A 118 -1.63 -2.45 15.89
CA PHE A 118 -2.49 -2.32 14.72
C PHE A 118 -3.90 -1.82 15.07
N ASP A 119 -4.47 -2.33 16.16
CA ASP A 119 -5.80 -2.01 16.69
C ASP A 119 -5.90 -0.62 17.33
N THR A 120 -4.76 -0.01 17.69
CA THR A 120 -4.71 1.36 18.21
C THR A 120 -4.68 2.37 17.07
N ILE A 121 -5.85 2.75 16.55
CA ILE A 121 -5.98 3.63 15.38
C ILE A 121 -5.43 5.05 15.62
N GLU A 122 -5.43 5.51 16.86
CA GLU A 122 -4.96 6.86 17.27
C GLU A 122 -3.43 7.00 17.21
N ALA A 123 -2.70 5.89 17.14
CA ALA A 123 -1.24 5.86 17.11
C ALA A 123 -0.71 5.21 15.82
N PRO A 124 0.47 5.60 15.31
CA PRO A 124 1.06 4.96 14.15
C PRO A 124 1.41 3.49 14.46
N TYR A 125 1.33 2.64 13.43
CA TYR A 125 1.75 1.24 13.51
C TYR A 125 2.77 0.95 12.42
N LEU A 126 3.97 0.52 12.81
CA LEU A 126 5.07 0.19 11.91
C LEU A 126 5.46 -1.27 12.13
N LEU A 127 5.53 -2.03 11.04
CA LEU A 127 6.22 -3.30 10.99
C LEU A 127 7.33 -3.18 9.96
N ILE A 128 8.54 -3.54 10.35
CA ILE A 128 9.69 -3.70 9.46
C ILE A 128 10.25 -5.09 9.67
N THR A 129 10.58 -5.76 8.58
CA THR A 129 11.23 -7.05 8.61
C THR A 129 12.42 -7.03 7.65
N ALA A 130 13.56 -7.50 8.14
CA ALA A 130 14.75 -7.76 7.33
C ALA A 130 14.86 -9.25 7.08
N THR A 131 15.00 -9.61 5.81
CA THR A 131 15.28 -10.96 5.37
C THR A 131 16.70 -11.01 4.81
N ASP A 132 17.51 -11.92 5.32
CA ASP A 132 18.84 -12.18 4.77
C ASP A 132 18.71 -12.54 3.28
N ALA A 133 19.52 -11.89 2.43
CA ALA A 133 19.60 -12.28 1.02
C ALA A 133 20.38 -13.59 0.92
N GLY A 134 19.73 -14.70 1.28
CA GLY A 134 20.27 -16.05 1.05
C GLY A 134 20.67 -16.17 -0.42
N GLY A 135 21.81 -16.81 -0.70
CA GLY A 135 22.51 -16.79 -2.00
C GLY A 135 21.80 -17.42 -3.21
N GLN A 136 20.47 -17.50 -3.21
CA GLN A 136 19.65 -18.01 -4.31
C GLN A 136 18.96 -16.83 -5.00
N GLY A 137 19.38 -16.55 -6.23
CA GLY A 137 18.86 -15.48 -7.10
C GLY A 137 17.46 -15.76 -7.66
N GLU A 138 16.53 -16.20 -6.84
CA GLU A 138 15.13 -16.26 -7.23
C GLU A 138 14.61 -14.82 -7.42
N ALA A 139 13.87 -14.59 -8.51
CA ALA A 139 13.28 -13.29 -8.77
C ALA A 139 12.39 -12.90 -7.59
N SER A 140 12.72 -11.79 -6.93
CA SER A 140 11.95 -11.33 -5.77
C SER A 140 10.48 -11.15 -6.17
N PRO A 141 9.53 -11.70 -5.39
CA PRO A 141 8.10 -11.58 -5.69
C PRO A 141 7.68 -10.11 -5.78
N SER A 142 6.60 -9.78 -6.49
CA SER A 142 6.12 -8.39 -6.52
C SER A 142 5.80 -7.88 -5.10
N LEU A 143 5.93 -6.56 -4.86
CA LEU A 143 5.65 -5.95 -3.56
C LEU A 143 4.29 -6.37 -2.98
N PHE A 144 3.25 -6.45 -3.80
CA PHE A 144 1.92 -6.91 -3.35
C PHE A 144 1.95 -8.33 -2.78
N VAL A 145 2.62 -9.26 -3.47
CA VAL A 145 2.73 -10.66 -3.02
C VAL A 145 3.51 -10.74 -1.72
N THR A 146 4.59 -9.95 -1.59
CA THR A 146 5.35 -9.85 -0.35
C THR A 146 4.47 -9.38 0.81
N LEU A 147 3.70 -8.31 0.62
CA LEU A 147 2.81 -7.77 1.64
C LEU A 147 1.71 -8.75 2.05
N VAL A 148 1.09 -9.44 1.09
CA VAL A 148 0.05 -10.44 1.36
C VAL A 148 0.60 -11.59 2.21
N ARG A 149 1.78 -12.13 1.84
CA ARG A 149 2.42 -13.20 2.61
C ARG A 149 2.75 -12.72 4.02
N ARG A 150 3.35 -11.54 4.15
CA ARG A 150 3.72 -10.97 5.45
C ARG A 150 2.53 -10.66 6.34
N ALA A 151 1.41 -10.23 5.77
CA ALA A 151 0.15 -10.06 6.51
C ALA A 151 -0.39 -11.42 7.03
N ALA A 152 -0.29 -12.47 6.21
CA ALA A 152 -0.74 -13.82 6.55
C ALA A 152 0.19 -14.56 7.53
N ASP A 153 1.49 -14.26 7.53
CA ASP A 153 2.56 -14.94 8.29
C ASP A 153 2.51 -14.65 9.81
N GLY A 154 1.37 -14.93 10.44
CA GLY A 154 1.20 -14.89 11.90
C GLY A 154 0.72 -13.54 12.45
N ARG A 155 0.37 -12.57 11.60
CA ARG A 155 -0.14 -11.26 12.05
C ARG A 155 -1.66 -11.20 12.18
N GLY A 156 -2.37 -12.20 11.65
CA GLY A 156 -3.83 -12.16 11.57
C GLY A 156 -4.33 -10.97 10.74
N LEU A 157 -3.51 -10.50 9.79
CA LEU A 157 -3.84 -9.40 8.90
C LEU A 157 -4.08 -9.92 7.49
N SER A 158 -4.81 -9.14 6.71
CA SER A 158 -5.06 -9.38 5.29
C SER A 158 -4.96 -8.08 4.51
N VAL A 159 -4.44 -8.15 3.29
CA VAL A 159 -4.46 -7.02 2.34
C VAL A 159 -5.81 -7.05 1.62
N THR A 160 -6.62 -6.01 1.81
CA THR A 160 -7.98 -5.92 1.23
C THR A 160 -8.05 -5.05 -0.02
N ARG A 161 -7.13 -4.10 -0.16
CA ARG A 161 -7.03 -3.18 -1.30
C ARG A 161 -5.60 -2.72 -1.45
N THR A 162 -5.19 -2.45 -2.68
CA THR A 162 -3.99 -1.66 -2.98
C THR A 162 -4.38 -0.39 -3.76
N GLY A 163 -3.56 0.64 -3.63
CA GLY A 163 -3.77 1.96 -4.21
C GLY A 163 -2.52 2.44 -4.97
N GLU A 164 -2.16 3.71 -4.76
CA GLU A 164 -1.07 4.36 -5.46
C GLU A 164 0.27 3.67 -5.19
N ARG A 165 1.11 3.62 -6.23
CA ARG A 165 2.49 3.11 -6.15
C ARG A 165 3.45 4.26 -6.25
N GLY A 166 4.54 4.19 -5.50
CA GLY A 166 5.56 5.21 -5.52
C GLY A 166 6.94 4.65 -5.23
N VAL A 167 7.89 5.57 -5.12
CA VAL A 167 9.22 5.30 -4.61
C VAL A 167 9.55 6.40 -3.61
N VAL A 168 10.09 6.03 -2.46
CA VAL A 168 10.65 6.98 -1.49
C VAL A 168 12.15 6.79 -1.40
N SER A 169 12.89 7.90 -1.33
CA SER A 169 14.34 7.89 -1.12
C SER A 169 14.64 8.05 0.36
N THR A 170 15.58 7.23 0.85
CA THR A 170 16.01 7.19 2.24
C THR A 170 17.54 7.13 2.27
N ARG A 171 18.14 7.28 3.46
CA ARG A 171 19.58 7.05 3.67
C ARG A 171 20.00 5.63 3.29
N LEU A 172 19.10 4.65 3.39
CA LEU A 172 19.35 3.27 3.00
C LEU A 172 19.14 2.99 1.50
N GLY A 173 18.81 4.02 0.70
CA GLY A 173 18.48 3.91 -0.72
C GLY A 173 16.99 4.08 -1.00
N GLY A 174 16.58 3.69 -2.20
CA GLY A 174 15.21 3.73 -2.68
C GLY A 174 14.37 2.58 -2.13
N PHE A 175 13.11 2.88 -1.83
CA PHE A 175 12.09 1.90 -1.47
C PHE A 175 10.90 2.01 -2.41
N GLU A 176 10.51 0.90 -3.02
CA GLU A 176 9.21 0.77 -3.71
C GLU A 176 8.11 0.85 -2.66
N THR A 177 7.07 1.64 -2.92
CA THR A 177 5.92 1.80 -2.03
C THR A 177 4.61 1.49 -2.72
N VAL A 178 3.62 1.07 -1.94
CA VAL A 178 2.25 0.94 -2.39
C VAL A 178 1.29 1.24 -1.24
N GLU A 179 0.29 2.08 -1.49
CA GLU A 179 -0.81 2.23 -0.55
C GLU A 179 -1.57 0.90 -0.43
N THR A 180 -1.86 0.49 0.79
CA THR A 180 -2.49 -0.78 1.08
C THR A 180 -3.50 -0.60 2.20
N THR A 181 -4.64 -1.26 2.07
CA THR A 181 -5.61 -1.31 3.15
C THR A 181 -5.52 -2.66 3.83
N LEU A 182 -5.00 -2.65 5.06
CA LEU A 182 -4.88 -3.85 5.89
C LEU A 182 -6.13 -4.04 6.76
N SER A 183 -6.54 -5.28 6.94
CA SER A 183 -7.67 -5.68 7.78
C SER A 183 -7.28 -6.80 8.74
N GLY A 184 -7.72 -6.67 9.99
CA GLY A 184 -7.57 -7.63 11.09
C GLY A 184 -8.71 -7.41 12.09
N ALA A 185 -8.40 -7.13 13.36
CA ALA A 185 -9.40 -6.68 14.35
C ALA A 185 -10.05 -5.31 13.99
N GLY A 186 -9.40 -4.54 13.12
CA GLY A 186 -9.91 -3.32 12.52
C GLY A 186 -9.41 -3.17 11.08
N LYS A 187 -9.60 -2.01 10.48
CA LYS A 187 -9.16 -1.70 9.12
C LYS A 187 -8.39 -0.38 9.10
N ARG A 188 -7.22 -0.37 8.45
CA ARG A 188 -6.36 0.82 8.36
C ARG A 188 -5.76 0.94 6.96
N ASN A 189 -5.64 2.17 6.48
CA ASN A 189 -4.80 2.45 5.33
C ASN A 189 -3.35 2.60 5.81
N CYS A 190 -2.45 1.96 5.09
CA CYS A 190 -1.03 1.88 5.38
C CYS A 190 -0.28 2.05 4.07
N THR A 191 1.00 2.39 4.15
CA THR A 191 1.91 2.36 3.00
C THR A 191 2.83 1.16 3.19
N GLY A 192 2.67 0.16 2.34
CA GLY A 192 3.59 -0.98 2.26
C GLY A 192 4.84 -0.58 1.49
N PHE A 193 5.99 -1.13 1.86
CA PHE A 193 7.27 -0.76 1.24
C PHE A 193 8.21 -1.97 1.10
N ARG A 194 9.18 -1.85 0.18
CA ARG A 194 10.32 -2.78 0.03
C ARG A 194 11.56 -2.07 -0.50
N SER A 195 12.73 -2.43 0.02
CA SER A 195 14.03 -1.94 -0.45
C SER A 195 14.32 -2.32 -1.90
N LEU A 196 14.84 -1.38 -2.68
CA LEU A 196 15.26 -1.60 -4.07
C LEU A 196 16.78 -1.83 -4.19
N ASP A 197 17.57 -1.12 -3.39
CA ASP A 197 19.02 -1.04 -3.60
C ASP A 197 19.86 -1.96 -2.69
N LEU A 198 19.24 -2.53 -1.66
CA LEU A 198 19.93 -3.38 -0.69
C LEU A 198 20.04 -4.82 -1.20
N LYS A 199 21.27 -5.25 -1.52
CA LYS A 199 21.56 -6.57 -2.09
C LYS A 199 21.83 -7.67 -1.06
N SER A 200 22.37 -7.31 0.11
CA SER A 200 22.69 -8.27 1.17
C SER A 200 21.54 -8.52 2.14
N VAL A 201 20.52 -7.65 2.13
CA VAL A 201 19.35 -7.74 2.98
C VAL A 201 18.15 -7.18 2.22
N ALA A 202 17.02 -7.90 2.24
CA ALA A 202 15.75 -7.38 1.78
C ALA A 202 15.01 -6.78 2.99
N ILE A 203 14.60 -5.53 2.89
CA ILE A 203 13.80 -4.86 3.91
C ILE A 203 12.42 -4.60 3.34
N ASP A 204 11.37 -5.07 4.00
CA ASP A 204 10.00 -4.75 3.62
C ASP A 204 9.06 -4.78 4.82
N GLY A 205 7.89 -4.19 4.66
CA GLY A 205 6.93 -3.99 5.74
C GLY A 205 5.85 -2.98 5.40
N TRP A 206 5.28 -2.37 6.42
CA TRP A 206 4.27 -1.32 6.25
C TRP A 206 4.26 -0.31 7.40
N LEU A 207 3.85 0.92 7.09
CA LEU A 207 3.54 1.96 8.05
C LEU A 207 2.07 2.35 7.91
N CYS A 208 1.31 2.29 9.01
CA CYS A 208 -0.05 2.79 9.08
C CYS A 208 -0.06 4.13 9.81
N GLY A 209 -0.70 5.13 9.21
CA GLY A 209 -0.85 6.46 9.80
C GLY A 209 -1.92 6.48 10.89
N ILE A 210 -1.98 7.59 11.62
CA ILE A 210 -3.00 7.85 12.63
C ILE A 210 -4.40 7.96 11.99
N LEU A 211 -5.44 7.65 12.76
CA LEU A 211 -6.85 7.74 12.35
C LEU A 211 -7.18 6.93 11.09
N GLY A 212 -6.37 5.89 10.80
CA GLY A 212 -6.57 4.99 9.67
C GLY A 212 -6.23 5.59 8.30
N GLN A 213 -5.58 6.76 8.26
CA GLN A 213 -5.09 7.38 7.03
C GLN A 213 -3.73 6.78 6.61
N ALA A 214 -3.47 6.76 5.30
CA ALA A 214 -2.15 6.40 4.81
C ALA A 214 -1.14 7.48 5.25
N PRO A 215 0.08 7.11 5.67
CA PRO A 215 1.10 8.09 6.02
C PRO A 215 1.58 8.84 4.78
N GLU A 216 1.92 10.12 4.96
CA GLU A 216 2.59 10.92 3.94
C GLU A 216 3.96 10.29 3.55
N PRO A 217 4.40 10.44 2.28
CA PRO A 217 5.68 9.88 1.83
C PRO A 217 6.88 10.32 2.65
N GLU A 218 6.91 11.57 3.12
CA GLU A 218 7.99 12.11 3.96
C GLU A 218 8.02 11.47 5.35
N ALA A 219 6.86 11.23 5.95
CA ALA A 219 6.75 10.54 7.23
C ALA A 219 7.22 9.08 7.12
N LEU A 220 6.92 8.42 6.00
CA LEU A 220 7.44 7.08 5.71
C LEU A 220 8.97 7.10 5.54
N ALA A 221 9.51 8.01 4.72
CA ALA A 221 10.95 8.12 4.51
C ALA A 221 11.69 8.36 5.84
N CYS A 222 11.17 9.26 6.67
CA CYS A 222 11.72 9.48 8.00
C CYS A 222 11.62 8.24 8.89
N ALA A 223 10.50 7.50 8.85
CA ALA A 223 10.37 6.26 9.61
C ALA A 223 11.41 5.20 9.20
N LEU A 224 11.72 5.11 7.91
CA LEU A 224 12.71 4.18 7.33
C LEU A 224 14.15 4.59 7.62
N ASP A 225 14.46 5.89 7.69
CA ASP A 225 15.80 6.39 8.05
C ASP A 225 16.22 6.03 9.49
N ARG A 226 15.26 5.63 10.33
CA ARG A 226 15.53 5.16 11.70
C ARG A 226 16.00 3.71 11.75
N ILE A 227 15.98 3.00 10.63
CA ILE A 227 16.48 1.63 10.55
C ILE A 227 18.00 1.66 10.71
N ALA A 228 18.48 0.99 11.75
CA ALA A 228 19.89 0.71 11.93
C ALA A 228 20.14 -0.76 11.54
N LEU A 229 21.06 -0.97 10.60
CA LEU A 229 21.49 -2.31 10.22
C LEU A 229 22.59 -2.77 11.16
N ALA A 230 22.56 -4.04 11.55
CA ALA A 230 23.45 -4.59 12.57
C ALA A 230 24.18 -5.86 12.10
N GLY A 231 25.21 -6.23 12.87
CA GLY A 231 26.07 -7.38 12.64
C GLY A 231 26.63 -7.47 11.22
N ARG A 232 26.52 -8.66 10.62
CA ARG A 232 27.05 -8.95 9.27
C ARG A 232 26.48 -8.05 8.18
N VAL A 233 25.24 -7.58 8.32
CA VAL A 233 24.59 -6.75 7.29
C VAL A 233 25.29 -5.40 7.22
N SER A 234 25.52 -4.78 8.39
CA SER A 234 26.29 -3.54 8.50
C SER A 234 27.73 -3.71 7.97
N ALA A 235 28.38 -4.81 8.32
CA ALA A 235 29.73 -5.13 7.83
C ALA A 235 29.80 -5.25 6.28
N THR A 236 28.76 -5.78 5.64
CA THR A 236 28.72 -5.95 4.16
C THR A 236 28.41 -4.67 3.40
N LEU A 237 27.60 -3.77 3.97
CA LEU A 237 27.11 -2.56 3.31
C LEU A 237 28.08 -1.39 3.44
N GLY A 238 28.97 -1.41 4.44
CA GLY A 238 29.92 -0.34 4.69
C GLY A 238 29.27 0.89 5.34
N ALA A 239 30.09 1.73 5.96
CA ALA A 239 29.61 2.93 6.66
C ALA A 239 29.03 4.00 5.72
N ASP A 240 29.36 3.97 4.43
CA ASP A 240 29.00 5.00 3.46
C ASP A 240 27.49 5.05 3.15
N ILE A 241 26.81 3.88 3.17
CA ILE A 241 25.35 3.83 3.04
C ILE A 241 24.68 4.50 4.24
N LEU A 242 25.32 4.45 5.40
CA LEU A 242 24.91 5.18 6.58
C LEU A 242 25.51 6.60 6.61
N ALA A 243 25.82 7.26 5.49
CA ALA A 243 26.26 8.67 5.49
C ALA A 243 25.37 9.60 4.67
N GLY A 244 24.33 9.06 4.02
CA GLY A 244 23.39 9.83 3.21
C GLY A 244 22.55 10.84 4.00
N PRO A 245 22.01 11.87 3.32
CA PRO A 245 21.09 12.84 3.93
C PRO A 245 19.82 12.12 4.42
N SER A 246 19.36 12.46 5.62
CA SER A 246 18.11 11.94 6.18
C SER A 246 16.92 12.77 5.72
N ALA A 247 15.82 12.10 5.38
CA ALA A 247 14.50 12.68 5.14
C ALA A 247 13.85 13.22 6.42
N CYS A 248 14.28 12.76 7.60
CA CYS A 248 13.83 13.34 8.87
C CYS A 248 14.36 14.78 9.02
N ARG A 249 13.47 15.77 8.98
CA ARG A 249 13.75 17.09 9.55
C ARG A 249 13.55 17.02 11.06
N THR A 250 14.59 17.31 11.83
CA THR A 250 14.60 17.28 13.29
C THR A 250 13.71 18.35 13.95
N GLU A 251 13.04 19.20 13.19
CA GLU A 251 12.35 20.38 13.71
C GLU A 251 10.83 20.20 13.95
N ASP A 252 10.17 19.18 13.39
CA ASP A 252 8.70 19.06 13.47
C ASP A 252 8.16 18.11 14.55
N LEU A 253 9.01 17.35 15.25
CA LEU A 253 8.61 16.51 16.40
C LEU A 253 8.79 17.23 17.75
N ALA A 254 9.44 18.39 17.77
CA ALA A 254 9.57 19.25 18.96
C ALA A 254 8.41 20.27 19.11
N GLY A 255 7.45 20.31 18.17
CA GLY A 255 6.31 21.21 18.22
C GLY A 255 5.11 20.74 19.05
N ALA A 256 5.12 19.51 19.55
CA ALA A 256 4.00 18.94 20.35
C ALA A 256 4.28 18.88 21.86
N ALA A 257 5.45 19.33 22.32
CA ALA A 257 5.77 19.49 23.73
C ALA A 257 6.38 20.89 23.95
N ALA A 258 5.67 21.73 24.70
CA ALA A 258 6.03 23.09 25.11
C ALA A 258 5.77 24.22 24.09
N SER A 259 4.51 24.45 23.78
CA SER A 259 3.97 25.80 23.99
C SER A 259 2.67 25.70 24.78
N ASP A 260 2.81 25.76 26.11
CA ASP A 260 1.83 26.42 26.98
C ASP A 260 1.68 27.86 26.50
N GLN A 261 0.94 28.06 25.41
CA GLN A 261 0.37 29.35 25.07
C GLN A 261 -1.05 29.34 25.62
N THR A 262 -1.10 29.51 26.94
CA THR A 262 -2.26 30.08 27.61
C THR A 262 -2.61 31.36 26.86
N GLY A 263 -3.76 31.36 26.18
CA GLY A 263 -4.36 32.56 25.60
C GLY A 263 -4.75 33.53 26.72
N SER A 264 -3.76 34.22 27.28
CA SER A 264 -3.98 35.35 28.16
C SER A 264 -4.46 36.48 27.28
N ILE A 265 -5.76 36.78 27.39
CA ILE A 265 -6.33 38.02 26.89
C ILE A 265 -5.57 39.14 27.60
N ALA A 266 -4.66 39.79 26.88
CA ALA A 266 -4.03 41.01 27.35
C ALA A 266 -5.14 42.06 27.48
N VAL A 267 -5.65 42.23 28.69
CA VAL A 267 -6.30 43.48 29.10
C VAL A 267 -5.20 44.53 29.00
N ALA A 268 -5.20 45.27 27.91
CA ALA A 268 -4.42 46.49 27.79
C ALA A 268 -4.82 47.40 28.96
N ALA A 269 -3.94 47.48 29.96
CA ALA A 269 -3.93 48.57 30.91
C ALA A 269 -3.57 49.85 30.14
N ALA A 270 -4.59 50.43 29.51
CA ALA A 270 -4.52 51.76 28.96
C ALA A 270 -4.46 52.74 30.13
N ALA A 271 -3.34 53.44 30.17
CA ALA A 271 -3.02 54.50 31.09
C ALA A 271 -4.13 55.55 31.21
N ALA A 272 -4.31 56.01 32.45
CA ALA A 272 -4.53 57.41 32.81
C ALA A 272 -5.40 58.25 31.85
N SER A 273 -6.70 58.28 32.12
CA SER A 273 -7.59 59.37 31.66
C SER A 273 -7.12 60.70 32.24
N PRO A 274 -6.91 61.76 31.44
CA PRO A 274 -7.01 63.13 31.92
C PRO A 274 -8.47 63.61 31.80
N PRO A 275 -8.97 64.46 32.72
CA PRO A 275 -10.30 65.03 32.60
C PRO A 275 -10.25 66.28 31.71
N ARG A 276 -11.23 66.44 30.82
CA ARG A 276 -11.71 67.76 30.38
C ARG A 276 -13.01 67.68 29.58
N ASN A 277 -14.10 68.01 30.28
CA ASN A 277 -15.21 68.86 29.88
C ASN A 277 -15.40 69.09 28.37
N ASN A 278 -16.55 68.66 27.83
CA ASN A 278 -17.19 69.44 26.78
C ASN A 278 -18.72 69.39 26.88
N ALA A 279 -19.27 70.59 26.83
CA ALA A 279 -20.62 71.00 27.10
C ALA A 279 -21.68 70.30 26.23
N ALA A 280 -22.79 69.96 26.87
CA ALA A 280 -24.07 69.75 26.23
C ALA A 280 -24.50 71.03 25.49
N LYS A 281 -24.75 70.93 24.19
CA LYS A 281 -25.48 71.95 23.43
C LYS A 281 -26.76 71.32 22.91
N SER A 282 -27.84 71.65 23.59
CA SER A 282 -29.20 71.47 23.11
C SER A 282 -29.38 72.20 21.77
N ARG A 283 -30.05 71.57 20.81
CA ARG A 283 -30.89 72.31 19.88
C ARG A 283 -32.02 71.42 19.34
N ARG A 284 -33.22 71.74 19.81
CA ARG A 284 -34.48 71.51 19.10
C ARG A 284 -34.39 72.09 17.69
N LYS A 285 -34.95 71.38 16.72
CA LYS A 285 -36.05 71.89 15.90
C LYS A 285 -36.93 70.72 15.50
#